data_AF-A0A7X9EBG7-F1
#
_entry.id   AF-A0A7X9EBG7-F1
#
_cell.length_a   1.000
_cell.length_b   1.000
_cell.length_c   1.000
_cell.angle_alpha   90.00
_cell.angle_beta   90.00
_cell.angle_gamma   90.00
#
_symmetry.space_group_name_H-M   'P 1'
#
loop_
_entity.id
_entity.type
_entity.pdbx_description
1 polymer ?
#
loop_
_entity_poly.entity_id
_entity_poly.type
_entity_poly.pdbx_seq_one_letter_code
_entity_poly.pdbx_strand_id
1 'polypeptide(L)'
;MFIDSLIDKIKETNNPTVVGLDPKIEYVPLKIREKAFNTYSKNLKGCSEAIFEFNKRIIDAIADIVPALKLQLAYYELYGIYGMEVLLKTINYGRNKGLLIICDGKRNDIGSTAEAYSSAYLGKVNIDEDVHETVFDADALTVNPFLGYDGISPFINDCSKYGKGIFVLVKTSNKSSGQLQDLLTHQGKSVYEIIAELVDEWGKSLIGKSGYSSVGAVVGATYPNQAKILRKIMKQS
;
A
#
# COMPACT_ATOMS: atom_id res chain seq x y z
N MET A 1 2.31 -11.76 -11.37
CA MET A 1 2.64 -11.36 -9.98
C MET A 1 2.70 -9.85 -9.92
N PHE A 2 2.34 -9.24 -8.79
CA PHE A 2 2.34 -7.80 -8.61
C PHE A 2 3.66 -7.14 -9.04
N ILE A 3 4.80 -7.67 -8.59
CA ILE A 3 6.11 -7.06 -8.85
C ILE A 3 6.46 -7.02 -10.35
N ASP A 4 6.11 -8.07 -11.10
CA ASP A 4 6.34 -8.10 -12.54
C ASP A 4 5.44 -7.10 -13.27
N SER A 5 4.16 -7.02 -12.88
CA SER A 5 3.24 -6.02 -13.42
C SER A 5 3.74 -4.60 -13.15
N LEU A 6 4.28 -4.36 -11.94
CA LEU A 6 4.86 -3.07 -11.58
C LEU A 6 6.08 -2.73 -12.44
N ILE A 7 7.01 -3.68 -12.61
CA ILE A 7 8.21 -3.48 -13.43
C ILE A 7 7.84 -3.27 -14.91
N ASP A 8 6.89 -4.03 -15.44
CA ASP A 8 6.41 -3.88 -16.81
C ASP A 8 5.77 -2.49 -16.99
N LYS A 9 4.96 -2.01 -16.04
CA LYS A 9 4.39 -0.65 -16.04
C LYS A 9 5.43 0.45 -15.92
N ILE A 10 6.48 0.25 -15.10
CA ILE A 10 7.60 1.20 -14.98
C ILE A 10 8.32 1.34 -16.33
N LYS A 11 8.54 0.22 -17.04
CA LYS A 11 9.16 0.24 -18.37
C LYS A 11 8.25 0.91 -19.41
N GLU A 12 6.96 0.61 -19.40
CA GLU A 12 5.94 1.19 -20.30
C GLU A 12 5.87 2.72 -20.15
N THR A 13 5.83 3.22 -18.91
CA THR A 13 5.74 4.66 -18.60
C THR A 13 7.11 5.34 -18.57
N ASN A 14 8.20 4.57 -18.63
CA ASN A 14 9.57 5.02 -18.36
C ASN A 14 9.67 5.86 -17.07
N ASN A 15 8.91 5.49 -16.04
CA ASN A 15 8.76 6.28 -14.81
C ASN A 15 8.52 5.37 -13.60
N PRO A 16 9.39 5.40 -12.56
CA PRO A 16 9.20 4.62 -11.34
C PRO A 16 8.33 5.31 -10.28
N THR A 17 7.80 6.51 -10.57
CA THR A 17 7.11 7.33 -9.57
C THR A 17 5.76 6.73 -9.19
N VAL A 18 5.47 6.62 -7.89
CA VAL A 18 4.15 6.27 -7.37
C VAL A 18 3.50 7.51 -6.79
N VAL A 19 2.32 7.89 -7.28
CA VAL A 19 1.62 9.08 -6.77
C VAL A 19 0.80 8.71 -5.53
N GLY A 20 1.07 9.41 -4.43
CA GLY A 20 0.31 9.28 -3.19
C GLY A 20 -0.98 10.10 -3.22
N LEU A 21 -2.13 9.49 -2.86
CA LEU A 21 -3.38 10.19 -2.59
C LEU A 21 -3.68 10.11 -1.09
N ASP A 22 -3.42 11.23 -0.41
CA ASP A 22 -3.59 11.43 1.03
C ASP A 22 -4.66 12.53 1.26
N PRO A 23 -5.93 12.29 0.89
CA PRO A 23 -6.88 13.38 0.70
C PRO A 23 -7.35 14.00 2.02
N LYS A 24 -7.33 15.33 2.08
CA LYS A 24 -8.08 16.13 3.06
C LYS A 24 -8.99 17.08 2.34
N ILE A 25 -10.17 17.34 2.90
CA ILE A 25 -11.10 18.32 2.35
C ILE A 25 -10.45 19.71 2.19
N GLU A 26 -9.47 20.05 3.03
CA GLU A 26 -8.69 21.30 2.94
C GLU A 26 -7.86 21.41 1.65
N TYR A 27 -7.42 20.28 1.08
CA TYR A 27 -6.66 20.25 -0.18
C TYR A 27 -7.56 20.35 -1.41
N VAL A 28 -8.87 20.12 -1.26
CA VAL A 28 -9.81 20.12 -2.37
C VAL A 28 -10.13 21.55 -2.80
N PRO A 29 -9.95 21.91 -4.08
CA PRO A 29 -10.29 23.24 -4.60
C PRO A 29 -11.71 23.68 -4.24
N LEU A 30 -11.87 24.95 -3.88
CA LEU A 30 -13.15 25.51 -3.39
C LEU A 30 -14.34 25.19 -4.32
N LYS A 31 -14.16 25.35 -5.63
CA LYS A 31 -15.19 25.08 -6.63
C LYS A 31 -15.68 23.62 -6.64
N ILE A 32 -14.79 22.66 -6.37
CA ILE A 32 -15.17 21.24 -6.26
C ILE A 32 -15.97 21.01 -4.98
N ARG A 33 -15.53 21.60 -3.86
CA ARG A 33 -16.23 21.52 -2.57
C ARG A 33 -17.64 22.11 -2.65
N GLU A 34 -17.78 23.32 -3.19
CA GLU A 34 -19.07 24.01 -3.34
C GLU A 34 -20.05 23.17 -4.17
N LYS A 35 -19.60 22.63 -5.32
CA LYS A 35 -20.43 21.76 -6.15
C LYS A 35 -20.89 20.51 -5.39
N ALA A 36 -19.98 19.86 -4.67
CA ALA A 36 -20.30 18.67 -3.89
C ALA A 36 -21.27 18.98 -2.74
N PHE A 37 -21.05 20.08 -2.01
CA PHE A 37 -21.94 20.47 -0.91
C PHE A 37 -23.32 20.89 -1.37
N ASN A 38 -23.44 21.53 -2.55
CA ASN A 38 -24.74 21.84 -3.13
C ASN A 38 -25.52 20.58 -3.56
N THR A 39 -24.80 19.50 -3.90
CA THR A 39 -25.42 18.25 -4.39
C THR A 39 -25.70 17.25 -3.27
N TYR A 40 -24.79 17.15 -2.30
CA TYR A 40 -24.76 16.08 -1.27
C TYR A 40 -24.83 16.60 0.16
N SER A 41 -25.07 17.91 0.34
CA SER A 41 -25.04 18.65 1.60
C SER A 41 -23.64 18.82 2.21
N LYS A 42 -23.48 19.86 3.04
CA LYS A 42 -22.22 20.16 3.74
C LYS A 42 -22.06 19.27 4.98
N ASN A 43 -21.72 18.01 4.76
CA ASN A 43 -21.51 16.97 5.79
C ASN A 43 -20.42 15.98 5.34
N LEU A 44 -20.20 14.87 6.08
CA LEU A 44 -19.19 13.88 5.71
C LEU A 44 -19.40 13.28 4.32
N LYS A 45 -20.65 13.02 3.90
CA LYS A 45 -20.95 12.54 2.55
C LYS A 45 -20.53 13.54 1.48
N GLY A 46 -20.90 14.81 1.64
CA GLY A 46 -20.47 15.86 0.72
C GLY A 46 -18.96 16.09 0.70
N CYS A 47 -18.27 15.96 1.85
CA CYS A 47 -16.81 15.99 1.91
C CYS A 47 -16.19 14.84 1.14
N SER A 48 -16.66 13.61 1.35
CA SER A 48 -16.17 12.41 0.67
C SER A 48 -16.41 12.48 -0.84
N GLU A 49 -17.58 12.92 -1.31
CA GLU A 49 -17.84 13.09 -2.75
C GLU A 49 -16.95 14.18 -3.39
N ALA A 50 -16.66 15.28 -2.66
CA ALA A 50 -15.69 16.28 -3.11
C ALA A 50 -14.27 15.69 -3.25
N ILE A 51 -13.86 14.85 -2.29
CA ILE A 51 -12.57 14.14 -2.31
C ILE A 51 -12.52 13.18 -3.49
N PHE A 52 -13.57 12.39 -3.74
CA PHE A 52 -13.58 11.46 -4.86
C PHE A 52 -13.48 12.19 -6.20
N GLU A 53 -14.22 13.29 -6.38
CA GLU A 53 -14.12 14.12 -7.59
C GLU A 53 -12.71 14.69 -7.78
N PHE A 54 -12.06 15.11 -6.70
CA PHE A 54 -10.67 15.58 -6.76
C PHE A 54 -9.68 14.46 -7.09
N ASN A 55 -9.81 13.30 -6.45
CA ASN A 55 -9.01 12.11 -6.74
C ASN A 55 -9.11 11.70 -8.21
N LYS A 56 -10.33 11.61 -8.76
CA LYS A 56 -10.54 11.29 -10.19
C LYS A 56 -9.78 12.23 -11.11
N ARG A 57 -9.84 13.55 -10.85
CA ARG A 57 -9.13 14.56 -11.66
C ARG A 57 -7.62 14.40 -11.60
N ILE A 58 -7.08 14.06 -10.42
CA ILE A 58 -5.66 13.74 -10.28
C ILE A 58 -5.33 12.49 -11.09
N ILE A 59 -6.10 11.41 -10.93
CA ILE A 59 -5.91 10.15 -11.64
C ILE A 59 -5.96 10.36 -13.16
N ASP A 60 -6.96 11.08 -13.66
CA ASP A 60 -7.10 11.41 -15.09
C ASP A 60 -5.87 12.14 -15.65
N ALA A 61 -5.22 12.97 -14.84
CA ALA A 61 -4.06 13.75 -15.24
C ALA A 61 -2.73 12.98 -15.19
N ILE A 62 -2.69 11.79 -14.56
CA ILE A 62 -1.45 11.04 -14.34
C ILE A 62 -1.48 9.59 -14.84
N ALA A 63 -2.64 9.08 -15.26
CA ALA A 63 -2.82 7.65 -15.56
C ALA A 63 -1.88 7.10 -16.64
N ASP A 64 -1.47 7.95 -17.58
CA ASP A 64 -0.54 7.65 -18.66
C ASP A 64 0.93 7.99 -18.32
N ILE A 65 1.18 8.57 -17.14
CA ILE A 65 2.51 9.08 -16.73
C ILE A 65 3.17 8.18 -15.67
N VAL A 66 2.38 7.54 -14.81
CA VAL A 66 2.89 6.78 -13.66
C VAL A 66 2.40 5.33 -13.65
N PRO A 67 3.16 4.38 -13.09
CA PRO A 67 2.78 2.98 -13.03
C PRO A 67 1.70 2.68 -11.98
N ALA A 68 1.64 3.46 -10.91
CA ALA A 68 0.85 3.12 -9.73
C ALA A 68 0.40 4.33 -8.89
N LEU A 69 -0.66 4.10 -8.12
CA LEU A 69 -1.14 4.97 -7.04
C LEU A 69 -0.86 4.34 -5.68
N LYS A 70 -0.61 5.18 -4.69
CA LYS A 70 -0.58 4.77 -3.28
C LYS A 70 -1.66 5.51 -2.50
N LEU A 71 -2.60 4.80 -1.88
CA LEU A 71 -3.70 5.39 -1.13
C LEU A 71 -3.44 5.28 0.38
N GLN A 72 -3.31 6.39 1.10
CA GLN A 72 -3.13 6.37 2.56
C GLN A 72 -4.46 6.16 3.28
N LEU A 73 -4.67 4.96 3.82
CA LEU A 73 -5.98 4.54 4.35
C LEU A 73 -6.50 5.46 5.46
N ALA A 74 -5.61 5.94 6.33
CA ALA A 74 -5.98 6.83 7.44
C ALA A 74 -6.75 8.10 6.99
N TYR A 75 -6.48 8.61 5.79
CA TYR A 75 -7.16 9.80 5.27
C TYR A 75 -8.58 9.50 4.75
N TYR A 76 -8.86 8.25 4.37
CA TYR A 76 -10.20 7.80 4.02
C TYR A 76 -10.98 7.44 5.28
N GLU A 77 -10.35 6.72 6.22
CA GLU A 77 -10.92 6.36 7.53
C GLU A 77 -11.41 7.60 8.30
N LEU A 78 -10.72 8.74 8.17
CA LEU A 78 -11.11 10.04 8.75
C LEU A 78 -12.56 10.45 8.45
N TYR A 79 -13.12 10.03 7.32
CA TYR A 79 -14.48 10.37 6.90
C TYR A 79 -15.49 9.23 7.14
N GLY A 80 -15.12 8.23 7.94
CA GLY A 80 -15.95 7.09 8.31
C GLY A 80 -16.39 6.27 7.10
N ILE A 81 -17.63 5.76 7.13
CA ILE A 81 -18.16 4.88 6.08
C ILE A 81 -18.12 5.53 4.69
N TYR A 82 -18.46 6.82 4.59
CA TYR A 82 -18.42 7.55 3.31
C TYR A 82 -16.99 7.68 2.76
N GLY A 83 -16.00 7.80 3.65
CA GLY A 83 -14.59 7.79 3.26
C GLY A 83 -14.14 6.42 2.74
N MET A 84 -14.56 5.35 3.40
CA MET A 84 -14.27 3.98 2.96
C MET A 84 -14.96 3.61 1.63
N GLU A 85 -16.18 4.10 1.38
CA GLU A 85 -16.82 4.01 0.06
C GLU A 85 -15.99 4.74 -1.01
N VAL A 86 -15.46 5.91 -0.68
CA VAL A 86 -14.61 6.68 -1.59
C VAL A 86 -13.25 6.03 -1.82
N LEU A 87 -12.68 5.35 -0.82
CA LEU A 87 -11.50 4.51 -1.02
C LEU A 87 -11.80 3.45 -2.09
N LEU A 88 -12.87 2.67 -1.92
CA LEU A 88 -13.26 1.64 -2.89
C LEU A 88 -13.49 2.21 -4.29
N LYS A 89 -14.23 3.32 -4.40
CA LYS A 89 -14.43 4.03 -5.67
C LYS A 89 -13.11 4.48 -6.29
N THR A 90 -12.17 5.00 -5.49
CA THR A 90 -10.85 5.47 -5.96
C THR A 90 -9.98 4.32 -6.45
N ILE A 91 -9.98 3.18 -5.73
CA ILE A 91 -9.28 1.96 -6.14
C ILE A 91 -9.81 1.49 -7.50
N ASN A 92 -11.13 1.30 -7.62
CA ASN A 92 -11.77 0.84 -8.85
C ASN A 92 -11.49 1.80 -10.02
N TYR A 93 -11.55 3.10 -9.77
CA TYR A 93 -11.28 4.10 -10.80
C TYR A 93 -9.82 4.06 -11.29
N GLY A 94 -8.85 3.97 -10.38
CA GLY A 94 -7.44 3.86 -10.74
C GLY A 94 -7.13 2.57 -11.51
N ARG A 95 -7.69 1.43 -11.08
CA ARG A 95 -7.56 0.15 -11.79
C ARG A 95 -8.14 0.21 -13.21
N ASN A 96 -9.33 0.80 -13.36
CA ASN A 96 -9.96 1.00 -14.68
C ASN A 96 -9.14 1.92 -15.60
N LYS A 97 -8.27 2.77 -15.03
CA LYS A 97 -7.33 3.62 -15.76
C LYS A 97 -5.98 2.94 -16.01
N GLY A 98 -5.83 1.66 -15.64
CA GLY A 98 -4.62 0.87 -15.88
C GLY A 98 -3.51 1.09 -14.85
N LEU A 99 -3.79 1.78 -13.74
CA LEU A 99 -2.84 1.99 -12.65
C LEU A 99 -2.88 0.83 -11.66
N LEU A 100 -1.70 0.43 -11.17
CA LEU A 100 -1.60 -0.46 -10.02
C LEU A 100 -1.93 0.30 -8.73
N ILE A 101 -2.56 -0.38 -7.78
CA ILE A 101 -3.04 0.20 -6.52
C ILE A 101 -2.26 -0.37 -5.34
N ILE A 102 -1.59 0.52 -4.61
CA ILE A 102 -0.92 0.20 -3.35
C ILE A 102 -1.70 0.84 -2.21
N CYS A 103 -2.30 0.04 -1.34
CA CYS A 103 -2.91 0.55 -0.12
C CYS A 103 -1.83 0.75 0.94
N ASP A 104 -1.70 1.96 1.46
CA ASP A 104 -0.80 2.24 2.58
C ASP A 104 -1.59 2.20 3.89
N GLY A 105 -1.70 0.99 4.45
CA GLY A 105 -2.48 0.68 5.65
C GLY A 105 -1.66 0.31 6.88
N LYS A 106 -0.37 -0.03 6.68
CA LYS A 106 0.57 -0.46 7.73
C LYS A 106 -0.03 -1.53 8.66
N ARG A 107 -0.81 -2.45 8.08
CA ARG A 107 -1.56 -3.46 8.84
C ARG A 107 -0.59 -4.41 9.54
N ASN A 108 -1.01 -4.86 10.72
CA ASN A 108 -0.25 -5.76 11.58
C ASN A 108 -1.20 -6.28 12.65
N ASP A 109 -1.25 -7.59 12.80
CA ASP A 109 -2.00 -8.32 13.82
C ASP A 109 -1.48 -9.75 13.86
N ILE A 110 -2.12 -10.66 14.60
CA ILE A 110 -1.77 -12.08 14.64
C ILE A 110 -2.92 -12.98 14.16
N GLY A 111 -2.56 -14.16 13.64
CA GLY A 111 -3.49 -15.24 13.31
C GLY A 111 -4.68 -14.79 12.46
N SER A 112 -5.89 -15.18 12.88
CA SER A 112 -7.14 -14.90 12.15
C SER A 112 -7.42 -13.41 11.93
N THR A 113 -6.91 -12.53 12.79
CA THR A 113 -7.10 -11.08 12.61
C THR A 113 -6.23 -10.55 11.46
N ALA A 114 -4.99 -11.03 11.35
CA ALA A 114 -4.13 -10.73 10.20
C ALA A 114 -4.72 -11.30 8.90
N GLU A 115 -5.32 -12.50 8.94
CA GLU A 115 -6.05 -13.08 7.81
C GLU A 115 -7.24 -12.21 7.38
N ALA A 116 -8.00 -11.64 8.32
CA ALA A 116 -9.10 -10.74 8.02
C ALA A 116 -8.62 -9.47 7.30
N TYR A 117 -7.52 -8.87 7.77
CA TYR A 117 -6.90 -7.74 7.06
C TYR A 117 -6.40 -8.15 5.67
N SER A 118 -5.70 -9.28 5.55
CA SER A 118 -5.20 -9.75 4.26
C SER A 118 -6.33 -9.99 3.26
N SER A 119 -7.38 -10.71 3.67
CA SER A 119 -8.54 -11.01 2.85
C SER A 119 -9.30 -9.76 2.39
N ALA A 120 -9.40 -8.74 3.25
CA ALA A 120 -10.07 -7.50 2.90
C ALA A 120 -9.34 -6.72 1.78
N TYR A 121 -8.00 -6.67 1.81
CA TYR A 121 -7.24 -5.83 0.88
C TYR A 121 -6.66 -6.59 -0.32
N LEU A 122 -6.18 -7.81 -0.12
CA LEU A 122 -5.40 -8.58 -1.09
C LEU A 122 -6.14 -9.84 -1.55
N GLY A 123 -6.92 -10.44 -0.65
CA GLY A 123 -7.60 -11.71 -0.88
C GLY A 123 -9.08 -11.58 -1.24
N LYS A 124 -9.85 -12.56 -0.76
CA LYS A 124 -11.30 -12.68 -0.98
C LYS A 124 -11.98 -13.05 0.32
N VAL A 125 -13.22 -12.59 0.49
CA VAL A 125 -14.13 -13.03 1.55
C VAL A 125 -14.91 -14.23 1.05
N ASN A 126 -14.94 -15.29 1.86
CA ASN A 126 -15.81 -16.45 1.63
C ASN A 126 -17.19 -16.13 2.20
N ILE A 127 -18.20 -16.04 1.34
CA ILE A 127 -19.58 -15.74 1.73
C ILE A 127 -20.35 -17.05 1.95
N ASP A 128 -20.16 -18.01 1.05
CA ASP A 128 -20.72 -19.37 1.11
C ASP A 128 -19.78 -20.35 0.36
N GLU A 129 -20.09 -21.66 0.32
CA GLU A 129 -19.21 -22.72 -0.20
C GLU A 129 -18.56 -22.41 -1.56
N ASP A 130 -19.33 -21.84 -2.49
CA ASP A 130 -18.88 -21.50 -3.85
C ASP A 130 -18.90 -19.98 -4.15
N VAL A 131 -19.18 -19.14 -3.13
CA VAL A 131 -19.35 -17.69 -3.31
C VAL A 131 -18.23 -16.95 -2.61
N HIS A 132 -17.37 -16.31 -3.42
CA HIS A 132 -16.24 -15.52 -2.94
C HIS A 132 -16.20 -14.15 -3.62
N GLU A 133 -15.98 -13.10 -2.83
CA GLU A 133 -15.88 -11.74 -3.34
C GLU A 133 -14.61 -11.04 -2.88
N THR A 134 -14.03 -10.21 -3.75
CA THR A 134 -12.99 -9.26 -3.37
C THR A 134 -13.63 -8.01 -2.78
N VAL A 135 -13.06 -7.46 -1.71
CA VAL A 135 -13.56 -6.20 -1.12
C VAL A 135 -12.86 -5.00 -1.75
N PHE A 136 -11.59 -4.77 -1.42
CA PHE A 136 -10.83 -3.64 -1.97
C PHE A 136 -10.00 -3.99 -3.21
N ASP A 137 -9.58 -5.25 -3.34
CA ASP A 137 -8.79 -5.74 -4.50
C ASP A 137 -7.53 -4.91 -4.81
N ALA A 138 -6.82 -4.45 -3.78
CA ALA A 138 -5.55 -3.74 -3.95
C ALA A 138 -4.51 -4.67 -4.60
N ASP A 139 -3.55 -4.10 -5.34
CA ASP A 139 -2.46 -4.87 -5.92
C ASP A 139 -1.33 -5.11 -4.91
N ALA A 140 -1.13 -4.18 -3.98
CA ALA A 140 -0.26 -4.37 -2.83
C ALA A 140 -0.73 -3.62 -1.57
N LEU A 141 -0.22 -4.03 -0.41
CA LEU A 141 -0.51 -3.43 0.90
C LEU A 141 0.78 -3.18 1.70
N THR A 142 0.86 -2.05 2.41
CA THR A 142 1.93 -1.86 3.40
C THR A 142 1.60 -2.58 4.71
N VAL A 143 2.59 -3.27 5.28
CA VAL A 143 2.44 -4.07 6.52
C VAL A 143 3.56 -3.75 7.50
N ASN A 144 3.29 -3.86 8.80
CA ASN A 144 4.27 -3.64 9.86
C ASN A 144 4.72 -5.00 10.43
N PRO A 145 6.03 -5.34 10.42
CA PRO A 145 6.52 -6.67 10.80
C PRO A 145 6.70 -6.87 12.30
N PHE A 146 6.31 -5.89 13.14
CA PHE A 146 6.69 -5.86 14.55
C PHE A 146 6.29 -7.13 15.35
N LEU A 147 5.19 -7.79 14.99
CA LEU A 147 4.71 -8.98 15.71
C LEU A 147 5.40 -10.29 15.26
N GLY A 148 6.17 -10.27 14.17
CA GLY A 148 6.87 -11.44 13.65
C GLY A 148 6.19 -12.08 12.45
N TYR A 149 6.67 -13.27 12.08
CA TYR A 149 6.27 -13.96 10.85
C TYR A 149 4.82 -14.44 10.86
N ASP A 150 4.28 -14.83 11.99
CA ASP A 150 2.87 -15.20 12.16
C ASP A 150 1.92 -14.04 11.85
N GLY A 151 2.36 -12.78 12.08
CA GLY A 151 1.62 -11.59 11.64
C GLY A 151 1.80 -11.22 10.16
N ILE A 152 2.80 -11.76 9.47
CA ILE A 152 3.10 -11.45 8.06
C ILE A 152 2.67 -12.55 7.09
N SER A 153 2.78 -13.81 7.49
CA SER A 153 2.51 -14.97 6.66
C SER A 153 1.09 -15.01 6.05
N PRO A 154 0.02 -14.53 6.71
CA PRO A 154 -1.30 -14.44 6.07
C PRO A 154 -1.28 -13.57 4.81
N PHE A 155 -0.58 -12.44 4.85
CA PHE A 155 -0.43 -11.55 3.70
C PHE A 155 0.39 -12.18 2.58
N ILE A 156 1.47 -12.87 2.91
CA ILE A 156 2.30 -13.60 1.94
C ILE A 156 1.48 -14.70 1.25
N ASN A 157 0.63 -15.41 1.99
CA ASN A 157 -0.22 -16.46 1.45
C ASN A 157 -1.19 -15.90 0.40
N ASP A 158 -1.84 -14.78 0.66
CA ASP A 158 -2.71 -14.12 -0.31
C ASP A 158 -1.93 -13.50 -1.49
N CYS A 159 -0.72 -12.97 -1.25
CA CYS A 159 0.18 -12.56 -2.34
C CYS A 159 0.49 -13.71 -3.29
N SER A 160 0.79 -14.89 -2.75
CA SER A 160 1.03 -16.11 -3.54
C SER A 160 -0.22 -16.56 -4.30
N LYS A 161 -1.35 -16.64 -3.59
CA LYS A 161 -2.61 -17.19 -4.14
C LYS A 161 -3.23 -16.29 -5.21
N TYR A 162 -3.18 -14.97 -5.02
CA TYR A 162 -3.88 -14.00 -5.87
C TYR A 162 -2.94 -13.10 -6.68
N GLY A 163 -1.63 -13.38 -6.65
CA GLY A 163 -0.62 -12.64 -7.40
C GLY A 163 -0.43 -11.19 -6.92
N LYS A 164 -0.69 -10.91 -5.64
CA LYS A 164 -0.56 -9.58 -5.01
C LYS A 164 0.85 -9.34 -4.46
N GLY A 165 1.06 -8.19 -3.82
CA GLY A 165 2.31 -7.88 -3.10
C GLY A 165 2.11 -7.22 -1.75
N ILE A 166 3.20 -7.12 -1.00
CA ILE A 166 3.27 -6.34 0.24
C ILE A 166 4.56 -5.53 0.29
N PHE A 167 4.51 -4.41 1.01
CA PHE A 167 5.69 -3.64 1.38
C PHE A 167 5.82 -3.57 2.90
N VAL A 168 6.86 -4.21 3.42
CA VAL A 168 7.12 -4.32 4.86
C VAL A 168 7.82 -3.07 5.37
N LEU A 169 7.39 -2.51 6.51
CA LEU A 169 8.08 -1.36 7.11
C LEU A 169 9.46 -1.75 7.65
N VAL A 170 10.53 -1.22 7.03
CA VAL A 170 11.92 -1.52 7.42
C VAL A 170 12.58 -0.32 8.09
N LYS A 171 12.66 0.81 7.39
CA LYS A 171 13.23 2.07 7.91
C LYS A 171 12.36 3.25 7.51
N THR A 172 11.55 3.76 8.44
CA THR A 172 10.56 4.81 8.14
C THR A 172 11.17 6.21 8.20
N SER A 173 10.52 7.19 7.56
CA SER A 173 11.06 8.55 7.38
C SER A 173 10.87 9.50 8.58
N ASN A 174 10.09 9.11 9.59
CA ASN A 174 9.82 9.98 10.74
C ASN A 174 11.07 10.20 11.60
N LYS A 175 11.20 11.40 12.19
CA LYS A 175 12.36 11.82 13.00
C LYS A 175 12.69 10.85 14.14
N SER A 176 11.66 10.27 14.76
CA SER A 176 11.79 9.34 15.89
C SER A 176 12.02 7.88 15.49
N SER A 177 12.13 7.55 14.20
CA SER A 177 12.25 6.16 13.71
C SER A 177 13.40 5.39 14.40
N GLY A 178 14.50 6.08 14.70
CA GLY A 178 15.68 5.50 15.35
C GLY A 178 15.48 5.03 16.79
N GLN A 179 14.39 5.40 17.46
CA GLN A 179 14.10 4.92 18.82
C GLN A 179 14.00 3.39 18.91
N LEU A 180 13.52 2.76 17.83
CA LEU A 180 13.42 1.30 17.73
C LEU A 180 14.28 0.76 16.58
N GLN A 181 14.19 1.40 15.41
CA GLN A 181 14.75 0.83 14.18
C GLN A 181 16.28 0.85 14.17
N ASP A 182 16.91 1.80 14.87
CA ASP A 182 18.37 1.95 14.93
C ASP A 182 18.99 1.28 16.18
N LEU A 183 18.18 0.61 17.02
CA LEU A 183 18.69 -0.15 18.15
C LEU A 183 19.61 -1.27 17.66
N LEU A 184 20.77 -1.41 18.30
CA LEU A 184 21.71 -2.48 18.00
C LEU A 184 21.33 -3.73 18.78
N THR A 185 21.30 -4.85 18.07
CA THR A 185 21.22 -6.17 18.66
C THR A 185 22.56 -6.56 19.29
N HIS A 186 22.57 -7.63 20.09
CA HIS A 186 23.81 -8.20 20.63
C HIS A 186 24.79 -8.69 19.53
N GLN A 187 24.32 -8.81 18.29
CA GLN A 187 25.10 -9.24 17.12
C GLN A 187 25.66 -8.05 16.34
N GLY A 188 25.46 -6.82 16.82
CA GLY A 188 25.98 -5.60 16.21
C GLY A 188 25.19 -5.10 15.00
N LYS A 189 24.10 -5.78 14.59
CA LYS A 189 23.17 -5.30 13.55
C LYS A 189 22.07 -4.44 14.16
N SER A 190 21.62 -3.44 13.42
CA SER A 190 20.43 -2.68 13.80
C SER A 190 19.15 -3.50 13.60
N VAL A 191 18.07 -3.11 14.27
CA VAL A 191 16.74 -3.71 14.06
C VAL A 191 16.28 -3.59 12.60
N TYR A 192 16.52 -2.45 11.93
CA TYR A 192 16.15 -2.30 10.51
C TYR A 192 16.93 -3.26 9.59
N GLU A 193 18.18 -3.60 9.92
CA GLU A 193 18.96 -4.58 9.15
C GLU A 193 18.39 -5.99 9.33
N ILE A 194 18.03 -6.35 10.57
CA ILE A 194 17.39 -7.65 10.84
C ILE A 194 16.05 -7.77 10.08
N ILE A 195 15.22 -6.72 10.11
CA ILE A 195 13.94 -6.73 9.37
C ILE A 195 14.20 -6.88 7.86
N ALA A 196 15.23 -6.24 7.32
CA ALA A 196 15.57 -6.38 5.90
C ALA A 196 16.00 -7.80 5.51
N GLU A 197 16.72 -8.49 6.39
CA GLU A 197 17.06 -9.91 6.19
C GLU A 197 15.81 -10.78 6.20
N LEU A 198 14.87 -10.50 7.11
CA LEU A 198 13.57 -11.18 7.15
C LEU A 198 12.75 -10.91 5.88
N VAL A 199 12.74 -9.68 5.37
CA VAL A 199 12.04 -9.35 4.11
C VAL A 199 12.61 -10.14 2.93
N ASP A 200 13.93 -10.21 2.81
CA ASP A 200 14.59 -10.99 1.75
C ASP A 200 14.28 -12.49 1.90
N GLU A 201 14.26 -13.01 3.13
CA GLU A 201 13.90 -14.40 3.42
C GLU A 201 12.44 -14.72 3.06
N TRP A 202 11.51 -13.93 3.58
CA TRP A 202 10.07 -14.09 3.36
C TRP A 202 9.67 -13.93 1.89
N GLY A 203 10.43 -13.13 1.14
CA GLY A 203 10.20 -12.87 -0.28
C GLY A 203 10.67 -13.96 -1.24
N LYS A 204 11.45 -14.96 -0.80
CA LYS A 204 12.10 -15.95 -1.69
C LYS A 204 11.14 -16.72 -2.58
N SER A 205 9.98 -17.10 -2.05
CA SER A 205 8.95 -17.86 -2.81
C SER A 205 8.14 -16.99 -3.77
N LEU A 206 8.29 -15.66 -3.70
CA LEU A 206 7.51 -14.68 -4.46
C LEU A 206 8.37 -13.86 -5.43
N ILE A 207 9.52 -14.39 -5.86
CA ILE A 207 10.36 -13.81 -6.91
C ILE A 207 9.71 -14.04 -8.28
N GLY A 208 9.39 -12.94 -8.96
CA GLY A 208 8.81 -12.93 -10.30
C GLY A 208 9.83 -13.10 -11.42
N LYS A 209 9.34 -13.12 -12.67
CA LYS A 209 10.18 -13.25 -13.88
C LYS A 209 11.22 -12.12 -14.02
N SER A 210 10.96 -10.98 -13.40
CA SER A 210 11.85 -9.82 -13.41
C SER A 210 12.99 -9.91 -12.40
N GLY A 211 13.07 -11.01 -11.63
CA GLY A 211 14.11 -11.24 -10.63
C GLY A 211 13.89 -10.53 -9.29
N TYR A 212 12.73 -9.88 -9.12
CA TYR A 212 12.33 -9.20 -7.89
C TYR A 212 11.15 -9.89 -7.20
N SER A 213 11.04 -9.75 -5.88
CA SER A 213 9.99 -10.32 -5.04
C SER A 213 8.76 -9.41 -4.94
N SER A 214 7.58 -10.02 -4.81
CA SER A 214 6.36 -9.30 -4.41
C SER A 214 6.30 -8.97 -2.93
N VAL A 215 7.29 -9.38 -2.13
CA VAL A 215 7.53 -8.91 -0.76
C VAL A 215 8.67 -7.89 -0.81
N GLY A 216 8.31 -6.62 -0.76
CA GLY A 216 9.24 -5.49 -0.79
C GLY A 216 9.37 -4.79 0.57
N ALA A 217 10.10 -3.67 0.57
CA ALA A 217 10.35 -2.87 1.77
C ALA A 217 9.91 -1.40 1.61
N VAL A 218 9.42 -0.83 2.70
CA VAL A 218 9.29 0.62 2.87
C VAL A 218 10.57 1.16 3.51
N VAL A 219 11.30 1.96 2.75
CA VAL A 219 12.54 2.64 3.16
C VAL A 219 12.40 4.13 2.92
N GLY A 220 12.56 4.94 3.97
CA GLY A 220 12.43 6.38 3.93
C GLY A 220 13.57 7.04 3.15
N ALA A 221 13.22 7.91 2.19
CA ALA A 221 14.19 8.66 1.39
C ALA A 221 15.07 9.63 2.20
N THR A 222 14.69 9.95 3.45
CA THR A 222 15.46 10.79 4.38
C THR A 222 16.75 10.14 4.88
N TYR A 223 16.95 8.84 4.65
CA TYR A 223 18.07 8.05 5.17
C TYR A 223 18.87 7.36 4.05
N PRO A 224 19.60 8.11 3.21
CA PRO A 224 20.25 7.57 2.00
C PRO A 224 21.36 6.56 2.30
N ASN A 225 22.04 6.66 3.45
CA ASN A 225 23.07 5.70 3.84
C ASN A 225 22.46 4.35 4.23
N GLN A 226 21.38 4.37 5.02
CA GLN A 226 20.61 3.18 5.38
C GLN A 226 20.03 2.54 4.12
N ALA A 227 19.49 3.32 3.18
CA ALA A 227 18.99 2.79 1.91
C ALA A 227 20.06 2.01 1.12
N LYS A 228 21.32 2.49 1.09
CA LYS A 228 22.44 1.78 0.46
C LYS A 228 22.77 0.46 1.15
N ILE A 229 22.74 0.44 2.49
CA ILE A 229 22.96 -0.80 3.28
C ILE A 229 21.84 -1.80 2.96
N LEU A 230 20.60 -1.34 3.06
CA LEU A 230 19.40 -2.14 2.83
C LEU A 230 19.35 -2.75 1.43
N ARG A 231 19.77 -2.02 0.40
CA ARG A 231 19.84 -2.54 -0.98
C ARG A 231 20.89 -3.65 -1.16
N LYS A 232 21.92 -3.71 -0.30
CA LYS A 232 22.91 -4.81 -0.32
C LYS A 232 22.37 -6.08 0.35
N ILE A 233 21.54 -5.91 1.39
CA ILE A 233 20.90 -6.99 2.15
C ILE A 233 19.79 -7.60 1.30
N MET A 234 18.76 -6.81 1.02
CA MET A 234 17.66 -7.18 0.14
C MET A 234 18.15 -6.96 -1.28
N LYS A 235 18.46 -8.01 -2.05
CA LYS A 235 18.88 -7.85 -3.47
C LYS A 235 17.75 -8.06 -4.45
N GLN A 236 16.74 -8.82 -4.01
CA GLN A 236 15.59 -9.19 -4.82
C GLN A 236 14.30 -8.55 -4.31
N SER A 237 14.28 -7.97 -3.10
CA SER A 237 13.11 -7.22 -2.58
C SER A 237 13.10 -5.73 -2.88
#